data_AF-A0A5K3FPY6-F1
#
_entry.id   AF-A0A5K3FPY6-F1
#
_cell.length_a   1.000
_cell.length_b   1.000
_cell.length_c   1.000
_cell.angle_alpha   90.00
_cell.angle_beta   90.00
_cell.angle_gamma   90.00
#
_symmetry.space_group_name_H-M   'P 1'
#
loop_
_entity.id
_entity.type
_entity.pdbx_description
1 polymer ?
#
loop_
_entity_poly.entity_id
_entity_poly.type
_entity_poly.pdbx_seq_one_letter_code
_entity_poly.pdbx_strand_id
1 'polypeptide(L)'
;MTDAIVAVTGFRDPVVVNRIASLVNWMGGSMRRKLDSCVTHLIAYRCAGEKVRKAALASVNVATMSISWVESAWELRNSKPEFNACDIEFINQHRAKVFQECCLYFCGFSQKSETLAELKAIVTEHDGKLAKDLHDECLTHVVVADDWQKLGETV
;
A
#
# COMPACT_ATOMS: atom_id res chain seq x y z
N MET A 1 4.36 -15.84 13.08
CA MET A 1 3.07 -15.50 12.43
C MET A 1 2.03 -16.60 12.62
N THR A 2 2.16 -17.43 13.65
CA THR A 2 1.13 -18.39 14.05
C THR A 2 -0.20 -17.62 14.22
N ASP A 3 -1.27 -18.13 13.60
CA ASP A 3 -2.62 -17.52 13.53
C ASP A 3 -2.85 -16.40 12.50
N ALA A 4 -1.83 -16.00 11.73
CA ALA A 4 -2.04 -15.11 10.60
C ALA A 4 -2.73 -15.85 9.44
N ILE A 5 -3.92 -15.37 9.03
CA ILE A 5 -4.63 -15.82 7.83
C ILE A 5 -4.56 -14.67 6.84
N VAL A 6 -3.76 -14.86 5.80
CA VAL A 6 -3.29 -13.78 4.92
C VAL A 6 -3.89 -13.90 3.53
N ALA A 7 -4.45 -12.80 3.02
CA ALA A 7 -4.77 -12.65 1.62
C ALA A 7 -3.83 -11.62 0.96
N VAL A 8 -3.62 -11.71 -0.35
CA VAL A 8 -2.83 -10.76 -1.13
C VAL A 8 -3.67 -10.07 -2.21
N THR A 9 -3.30 -8.84 -2.56
CA THR A 9 -3.93 -8.07 -3.65
C THR A 9 -2.95 -7.11 -4.32
N GLY A 10 -3.15 -6.86 -5.62
CA GLY A 10 -2.41 -5.85 -6.38
C GLY A 10 -1.03 -6.25 -6.90
N PHE A 11 -0.51 -7.42 -6.53
CA PHE A 11 0.75 -7.95 -7.06
C PHE A 11 0.56 -8.58 -8.44
N ARG A 12 1.34 -8.13 -9.43
CA ARG A 12 1.30 -8.65 -10.81
C ARG A 12 2.29 -9.79 -11.05
N ASP A 13 3.41 -9.79 -10.33
CA ASP A 13 4.45 -10.80 -10.46
C ASP A 13 4.12 -12.05 -9.61
N PRO A 14 3.89 -13.22 -10.22
CA PRO A 14 3.62 -14.45 -9.49
C PRO A 14 4.80 -14.91 -8.62
N VAL A 15 6.04 -14.56 -8.96
CA VAL A 15 7.22 -14.90 -8.16
C VAL A 15 7.17 -14.18 -6.81
N VAL A 16 6.79 -12.91 -6.80
CA VAL A 16 6.62 -12.12 -5.57
C VAL A 16 5.51 -12.72 -4.71
N VAL A 17 4.37 -13.08 -5.31
CA VAL A 17 3.25 -13.70 -4.59
C VAL A 17 3.67 -15.04 -3.96
N ASN A 18 4.40 -15.87 -4.70
CA ASN A 18 4.92 -17.14 -4.19
C ASN A 18 5.91 -16.92 -3.04
N ARG A 19 6.80 -15.93 -3.15
CA ARG A 19 7.72 -15.57 -2.08
C ARG A 19 6.98 -15.15 -0.80
N ILE A 20 5.97 -14.28 -0.91
CA ILE A 20 5.13 -13.87 0.23
C ILE A 20 4.49 -15.12 0.87
N ALA A 21 3.88 -15.99 0.04
CA ALA A 21 3.23 -17.21 0.52
C ALA A 21 4.20 -18.15 1.25
N SER A 22 5.40 -18.35 0.70
CA SER A 22 6.46 -19.16 1.34
C SER A 22 6.86 -18.59 2.68
N LEU A 23 7.14 -17.29 2.77
CA LEU A 23 7.54 -16.64 4.02
C LEU A 23 6.45 -16.73 5.10
N VAL A 24 5.20 -16.44 4.74
CA VAL A 24 4.05 -16.55 5.66
C VAL A 24 3.92 -17.99 6.18
N ASN A 25 3.96 -18.99 5.29
CA ASN A 25 3.85 -20.40 5.67
C ASN A 25 5.03 -20.85 6.56
N TRP A 26 6.26 -20.46 6.24
CA TRP A 26 7.44 -20.80 7.06
C TRP A 26 7.40 -20.15 8.45
N MET A 27 6.73 -19.02 8.59
CA MET A 27 6.50 -18.36 9.89
C MET A 27 5.24 -18.83 10.61
N GLY A 28 4.59 -19.90 10.13
CA GLY A 28 3.43 -20.53 10.78
C GLY A 28 2.06 -19.92 10.43
N GLY A 29 2.01 -18.97 9.48
CA GLY A 29 0.75 -18.42 8.98
C GLY A 29 0.14 -19.27 7.86
N SER A 30 -0.99 -18.82 7.31
CA SER A 30 -1.66 -19.48 6.18
C SER A 30 -2.15 -18.49 5.13
N MET A 31 -2.22 -18.93 3.88
CA MET A 31 -2.64 -18.09 2.75
C MET A 31 -4.08 -18.39 2.32
N ARG A 32 -4.84 -17.33 1.98
CA ARG A 32 -6.18 -17.39 1.39
C ARG A 32 -6.21 -16.65 0.06
N ARG A 33 -6.82 -17.28 -0.94
CA ARG A 33 -6.98 -16.68 -2.28
C ARG A 33 -8.04 -15.57 -2.27
N LYS A 34 -9.15 -15.82 -1.57
CA LYS A 34 -10.27 -14.89 -1.41
C LYS A 34 -10.12 -14.13 -0.10
N LEU A 35 -10.71 -12.93 -0.07
CA LEU A 35 -10.91 -12.20 1.17
C LEU A 35 -12.27 -12.64 1.74
N ASP A 36 -12.22 -13.46 2.78
CA ASP A 36 -13.38 -13.96 3.53
C ASP A 36 -13.28 -13.56 5.01
N SER A 37 -14.27 -13.94 5.81
CA SER A 37 -14.36 -13.57 7.23
C SER A 37 -13.27 -14.18 8.12
N CYS A 38 -12.51 -15.16 7.63
CA CYS A 38 -11.41 -15.75 8.39
C CYS A 38 -10.09 -15.02 8.15
N VAL A 39 -9.98 -14.17 7.11
CA VAL A 39 -8.76 -13.42 6.83
C VAL A 39 -8.52 -12.38 7.92
N THR A 40 -7.34 -12.40 8.51
CA THR A 40 -6.92 -11.44 9.54
C THR A 40 -6.08 -10.31 8.95
N HIS A 41 -5.30 -10.59 7.90
CA HIS A 41 -4.40 -9.62 7.28
C HIS A 41 -4.53 -9.64 5.75
N LEU A 42 -4.58 -8.46 5.13
CA LEU A 42 -4.55 -8.27 3.69
C LEU A 42 -3.25 -7.56 3.31
N ILE A 43 -2.34 -8.24 2.63
CA ILE A 43 -1.14 -7.61 2.08
C ILE A 43 -1.50 -6.99 0.73
N ALA A 44 -1.33 -5.69 0.61
CA ALA A 44 -1.71 -4.92 -0.57
C ALA A 44 -0.48 -4.26 -1.19
N TYR A 45 -0.28 -4.44 -2.50
CA TYR A 45 0.75 -3.70 -3.25
C TYR A 45 0.44 -2.20 -3.32
N ARG A 46 -0.83 -1.86 -3.59
CA ARG A 46 -1.38 -0.50 -3.50
C ARG A 46 -2.67 -0.55 -2.68
N CYS A 47 -2.98 0.54 -2.00
CA CYS A 47 -4.25 0.72 -1.27
C CYS A 47 -5.44 0.97 -2.21
N ALA A 48 -5.60 0.13 -3.22
CA ALA A 48 -6.60 0.26 -4.26
C ALA A 48 -7.27 -1.08 -4.58
N GLY A 49 -8.48 -1.01 -5.13
CA GLY A 49 -9.23 -2.16 -5.62
C GLY A 49 -10.21 -2.77 -4.61
N GLU A 50 -10.93 -3.79 -5.08
CA GLU A 50 -12.10 -4.33 -4.38
C GLU A 50 -11.76 -4.99 -3.04
N LYS A 51 -10.66 -5.75 -2.97
CA LYS A 51 -10.22 -6.41 -1.73
C LYS A 51 -9.87 -5.40 -0.64
N VAL A 52 -9.18 -4.31 -0.98
CA VAL A 52 -8.82 -3.26 -0.02
C VAL A 52 -10.07 -2.57 0.53
N ARG A 53 -11.01 -2.19 -0.35
CA ARG A 53 -12.29 -1.60 0.06
C ARG A 53 -13.13 -2.57 0.90
N LYS A 54 -13.19 -3.85 0.54
CA LYS A 54 -13.88 -4.88 1.33
C LYS A 54 -13.25 -5.05 2.71
N ALA A 55 -11.92 -5.07 2.82
CA ALA A 55 -11.22 -5.13 4.09
C ALA A 55 -11.52 -3.92 4.97
N ALA A 56 -11.56 -2.71 4.39
CA ALA A 56 -11.89 -1.48 5.11
C ALA A 56 -13.35 -1.43 5.62
N LEU A 57 -14.27 -2.14 4.95
CA LEU A 57 -15.70 -2.20 5.31
C LEU A 57 -16.06 -3.44 6.15
N ALA A 58 -15.12 -4.35 6.38
CA ALA A 58 -15.40 -5.61 7.08
C ALA A 58 -15.66 -5.34 8.57
N SER A 59 -16.68 -5.99 9.12
CA SER A 59 -17.01 -5.92 10.55
C SER A 59 -15.94 -6.56 11.44
N VAL A 60 -15.13 -7.47 10.87
CA VAL A 60 -13.90 -7.98 11.48
C VAL A 60 -12.77 -7.10 10.98
N ASN A 61 -11.98 -6.53 11.89
CA ASN A 61 -10.85 -5.65 11.55
C ASN A 61 -9.77 -6.43 10.78
N VAL A 62 -9.85 -6.40 9.44
CA VAL A 62 -8.79 -6.91 8.56
C VAL A 62 -7.69 -5.86 8.48
N ALA A 63 -6.50 -6.18 8.98
CA ALA A 63 -5.36 -5.28 8.89
C ALA A 63 -4.82 -5.24 7.45
N THR A 64 -4.84 -4.06 6.81
CA THR A 64 -4.24 -3.88 5.48
C THR A 64 -2.76 -3.53 5.65
N MET A 65 -1.90 -4.40 5.14
CA MET A 65 -0.46 -4.42 5.40
C MET A 65 0.35 -4.17 4.14
N SER A 66 1.51 -3.55 4.29
CA SER A 66 2.55 -3.54 3.25
C SER A 66 3.29 -4.88 3.22
N ILE A 67 4.00 -5.17 2.12
CA ILE A 67 4.86 -6.36 2.01
C ILE A 67 5.98 -6.38 3.08
N SER A 68 6.42 -5.19 3.52
CA SER A 68 7.46 -5.02 4.53
C SER A 68 7.14 -5.74 5.84
N TRP A 69 5.86 -5.91 6.18
CA TRP A 69 5.43 -6.69 7.35
C TRP A 69 5.99 -8.12 7.34
N VAL A 70 5.89 -8.80 6.20
CA VAL A 70 6.36 -10.20 6.06
C VAL A 70 7.87 -10.25 5.96
N GLU A 71 8.47 -9.31 5.25
CA GLU A 71 9.92 -9.26 5.05
C GLU A 71 10.66 -8.96 6.36
N SER A 72 10.26 -7.93 7.08
CA SER A 72 10.86 -7.57 8.37
C SER A 72 10.60 -8.63 9.44
N ALA A 73 9.42 -9.26 9.45
CA ALA A 73 9.16 -10.38 10.36
C ALA A 73 10.10 -11.57 10.10
N TRP A 74 10.36 -11.86 8.82
CA TRP A 74 11.27 -12.94 8.44
C TRP A 74 12.71 -12.63 8.86
N GLU A 75 13.16 -11.39 8.71
CA GLU A 75 14.50 -10.96 9.14
C GLU A 75 14.69 -11.12 10.65
N LEU A 76 13.68 -10.75 11.44
CA LEU A 76 13.75 -10.78 12.91
C LEU A 76 13.68 -12.20 13.50
N ARG A 77 13.19 -13.19 12.74
CA ARG A 77 12.84 -14.54 13.23
C ARG A 77 13.92 -15.25 14.06
N ASN A 78 15.19 -15.05 13.73
CA ASN A 78 16.31 -15.72 14.43
C ASN A 78 16.83 -14.89 15.61
N SER A 79 16.67 -13.58 15.55
CA SER A 79 17.24 -12.64 16.53
C SER A 79 16.36 -12.45 17.77
N LYS A 80 15.05 -12.72 17.65
CA LYS A 80 14.07 -12.52 18.72
C LYS A 80 13.12 -13.74 18.79
N PRO A 81 13.44 -14.76 19.60
CA PRO A 81 12.63 -15.98 19.68
C PRO A 81 11.20 -15.75 20.16
N GLU A 82 10.98 -14.75 21.01
CA GLU A 82 9.67 -14.36 21.56
C GLU A 82 8.90 -13.38 20.65
N PHE A 83 9.44 -13.03 19.48
CA PHE A 83 8.82 -12.04 18.60
C PHE A 83 7.57 -12.60 17.92
N ASN A 84 6.45 -11.91 18.08
CA ASN A 84 5.24 -12.19 17.33
C ASN A 84 4.95 -11.08 16.32
N ALA A 85 5.03 -11.43 15.03
CA ALA A 85 4.69 -10.51 13.95
C ALA A 85 3.21 -10.08 13.91
N CYS A 86 2.34 -10.69 14.73
CA CYS A 86 0.95 -10.26 14.89
C CYS A 86 0.75 -9.31 16.08
N ASP A 87 1.82 -8.92 16.77
CA ASP A 87 1.74 -7.92 17.84
C ASP A 87 1.31 -6.57 17.27
N ILE A 88 0.40 -5.89 17.97
CA ILE A 88 -0.24 -4.67 17.48
C ILE A 88 0.77 -3.56 17.17
N GLU A 89 1.84 -3.47 17.94
CA GLU A 89 2.90 -2.48 17.74
C GLU A 89 3.67 -2.74 16.44
N PHE A 90 4.01 -4.00 16.16
CA PHE A 90 4.66 -4.39 14.91
C PHE A 90 3.72 -4.27 13.71
N ILE A 91 2.46 -4.67 13.84
CA ILE A 91 1.44 -4.47 12.80
C ILE A 91 1.34 -2.98 12.45
N ASN A 92 1.24 -2.10 13.43
CA ASN A 92 1.06 -0.67 13.17
C ASN A 92 2.26 -0.03 12.46
N GLN A 93 3.48 -0.54 12.65
CA GLN A 93 4.68 -0.10 11.93
C GLN A 93 4.63 -0.44 10.44
N HIS A 94 3.91 -1.49 10.05
CA HIS A 94 3.87 -2.00 8.68
C HIS A 94 2.49 -1.87 8.00
N ARG A 95 1.60 -1.07 8.57
CA ARG A 95 0.32 -0.76 7.93
C ARG A 95 0.57 -0.08 6.59
N ALA A 96 -0.15 -0.57 5.58
CA ALA A 96 -0.11 0.01 4.25
C ALA A 96 -0.65 1.45 4.27
N LYS A 97 0.17 2.40 3.85
CA LYS A 97 -0.25 3.80 3.72
C LYS A 97 -0.99 4.05 2.41
N VAL A 98 -1.83 5.09 2.40
CA VAL A 98 -2.78 5.34 1.30
C VAL A 98 -2.10 5.56 -0.05
N PHE A 99 -0.89 6.14 -0.09
CA PHE A 99 -0.15 6.40 -1.32
C PHE A 99 1.03 5.45 -1.56
N GLN A 100 1.17 4.36 -0.80
CA GLN A 100 2.21 3.37 -1.09
C GLN A 100 2.14 2.93 -2.56
N GLU A 101 3.29 2.82 -3.20
CA GLU A 101 3.42 2.42 -4.62
C GLU A 101 2.60 3.28 -5.60
N CYS A 102 2.22 4.50 -5.21
CA CYS A 102 1.65 5.53 -6.07
C CYS A 102 2.72 6.59 -6.39
N CYS A 103 2.84 6.93 -7.67
CA CYS A 103 3.56 8.11 -8.14
C CYS A 103 2.57 9.12 -8.71
N LEU A 104 2.56 10.34 -8.16
CA LEU A 104 1.59 11.39 -8.46
C LEU A 104 2.26 12.56 -9.17
N TYR A 105 1.58 13.13 -10.16
CA TYR A 105 1.91 14.42 -10.76
C TYR A 105 0.76 15.40 -10.58
N PHE A 106 1.08 16.66 -10.24
CA PHE A 106 0.09 17.72 -10.05
C PHE A 106 0.12 18.68 -11.24
N CYS A 107 -1.01 18.82 -11.94
CA CYS A 107 -1.19 19.67 -13.10
C CYS A 107 -2.16 20.80 -12.77
N GLY A 108 -1.81 22.02 -13.17
CA GLY A 108 -2.66 23.20 -12.98
C GLY A 108 -2.66 23.88 -11.64
N PHE A 109 -1.82 23.42 -10.74
CA PHE A 109 -1.54 24.13 -9.51
C PHE A 109 -0.48 25.20 -9.74
N SER A 110 -0.68 26.39 -9.17
CA SER A 110 0.38 27.41 -9.13
C SER A 110 1.60 26.86 -8.39
N GLN A 111 2.78 26.96 -9.01
CA GLN A 111 4.02 26.36 -8.49
C GLN A 111 4.44 26.94 -7.12
N LYS A 112 3.94 28.12 -6.75
CA LYS A 112 4.20 28.78 -5.47
C LYS A 112 3.02 28.73 -4.50
N SER A 113 1.96 27.97 -4.82
CA SER A 113 0.81 27.84 -3.93
C SER A 113 1.15 26.98 -2.71
N GLU A 114 0.68 27.42 -1.55
CA GLU A 114 0.72 26.65 -0.30
C GLU A 114 0.01 25.31 -0.47
N THR A 115 -1.16 25.31 -1.13
CA THR A 115 -1.91 24.09 -1.46
C THR A 115 -1.08 23.04 -2.19
N LEU A 116 -0.29 23.42 -3.22
CA LEU A 116 0.56 22.47 -3.92
C LEU A 116 1.67 21.91 -3.02
N ALA A 117 2.23 22.75 -2.15
CA ALA A 117 3.25 22.34 -1.20
C ALA A 117 2.68 21.34 -0.18
N GLU A 118 1.50 21.61 0.37
CA GLU A 118 0.78 20.73 1.29
C GLU A 118 0.43 19.39 0.64
N LEU A 119 -0.14 19.40 -0.57
CA LEU A 119 -0.49 18.18 -1.29
C LEU A 119 0.74 17.30 -1.56
N LYS A 120 1.86 17.90 -1.97
CA LYS A 120 3.14 17.21 -2.15
C LYS A 120 3.69 16.62 -0.85
N ALA A 121 3.54 17.35 0.26
CA ALA A 121 3.95 16.88 1.58
C ALA A 121 3.13 15.67 2.02
N ILE A 122 1.79 15.73 1.92
CA ILE A 122 0.87 14.63 2.26
C ILE A 122 1.17 13.38 1.43
N VAL A 123 1.44 13.54 0.11
CA VAL A 123 1.84 12.42 -0.74
C VAL A 123 3.07 11.71 -0.18
N THR A 124 4.10 12.48 0.18
CA THR A 124 5.37 11.93 0.68
C THR A 124 5.22 11.32 2.08
N GLU A 125 4.46 11.97 2.97
CA GLU A 125 4.18 11.48 4.33
C GLU A 125 3.49 10.11 4.32
N HIS A 126 2.63 9.87 3.32
CA HIS A 126 1.88 8.63 3.14
C HIS A 126 2.49 7.67 2.11
N ASP A 127 3.81 7.69 1.97
CA ASP A 127 4.65 6.78 1.16
C ASP A 127 4.40 6.82 -0.36
N GLY A 128 3.83 7.91 -0.85
CA GLY A 128 3.75 8.21 -2.26
C GLY A 128 5.01 8.86 -2.81
N LYS A 129 5.17 8.80 -4.12
CA LYS A 129 6.24 9.45 -4.88
C LYS A 129 5.67 10.59 -5.71
N LEU A 130 6.50 11.60 -5.97
CA LEU A 130 6.17 12.69 -6.88
C LEU A 130 6.90 12.47 -8.19
N ALA A 131 6.15 12.45 -9.28
CA ALA A 131 6.72 12.37 -10.62
C ALA A 131 7.40 13.70 -10.98
N LYS A 132 8.47 13.62 -11.77
CA LYS A 132 9.17 14.82 -12.28
C LYS A 132 8.33 15.56 -13.32
N ASP A 133 7.72 14.81 -14.22
CA ASP A 133 6.87 15.30 -15.30
C ASP A 133 5.89 14.20 -15.75
N LEU A 134 5.09 14.50 -16.78
CA LEU A 134 4.07 13.59 -17.32
C LEU A 134 4.62 12.36 -18.06
N HIS A 135 5.91 12.33 -18.37
CA HIS A 135 6.58 11.22 -19.06
C HIS A 135 7.33 10.30 -18.09
N ASP A 136 7.25 10.53 -16.78
CA ASP A 136 7.82 9.65 -15.77
C ASP A 136 7.20 8.24 -15.90
N GLU A 137 8.02 7.23 -16.20
CA GLU A 137 7.56 5.84 -16.39
C GLU A 137 6.91 5.26 -15.12
N CYS A 138 7.23 5.81 -13.95
CA CYS A 138 6.62 5.40 -12.70
C CYS A 138 5.27 6.07 -12.44
N LEU A 139 4.86 7.07 -13.24
CA LEU A 139 3.63 7.84 -13.05
C LEU A 139 2.40 6.93 -13.02
N THR A 140 1.61 7.09 -11.96
CA THR A 140 0.39 6.29 -11.76
C THR A 140 -0.88 7.14 -11.77
N HIS A 141 -0.79 8.40 -11.33
CA HIS A 141 -1.93 9.29 -11.19
C HIS A 141 -1.53 10.71 -11.56
N VAL A 142 -2.42 11.41 -12.26
CA VAL A 142 -2.32 12.85 -12.49
C VAL A 142 -3.47 13.51 -11.74
N VAL A 143 -3.14 14.43 -10.84
CA VAL A 143 -4.10 15.27 -10.13
C VAL A 143 -4.17 16.60 -10.86
N VAL A 144 -5.35 16.98 -11.32
CA VAL A 144 -5.57 18.22 -12.08
C VAL A 144 -6.34 19.19 -11.21
N ALA A 145 -5.89 20.45 -11.14
CA ALA A 145 -6.62 21.50 -10.43
C ALA A 145 -7.98 21.78 -11.10
N ASP A 146 -9.01 22.01 -10.30
CA ASP A 146 -10.38 22.19 -10.79
C ASP A 146 -10.54 23.43 -11.69
N ASP A 147 -9.73 24.45 -11.46
CA ASP A 147 -9.68 25.70 -12.21
C ASP A 147 -8.71 25.66 -13.41
N TRP A 148 -8.16 24.47 -13.72
CA TRP A 148 -7.29 24.30 -14.88
C TRP A 148 -8.06 24.51 -16.18
N GLN A 149 -8.03 25.73 -16.69
CA GLN A 149 -8.55 26.05 -18.01
C GLN A 149 -7.67 25.38 -19.07
N LYS A 150 -8.28 24.57 -19.94
CA LYS A 150 -7.65 24.14 -21.18
C LYS A 150 -7.26 25.39 -21.96
N LEU A 151 -5.96 25.73 -21.98
CA LEU A 151 -5.39 26.59 -23.00
C LEU A 151 -5.58 25.89 -24.35
N GLY A 152 -6.74 26.05 -25.01
CA GLY A 152 -6.97 25.34 -26.27
C GLY A 152 -8.37 25.31 -26.87
N GLU A 153 -9.26 26.26 -26.61
CA GLU A 153 -10.40 26.53 -27.52
C GLU A 153 -10.50 28.04 -27.78
N THR A 154 -9.51 28.56 -28.50
CA THR A 154 -9.62 29.81 -29.25
C THR A 154 -9.03 29.60 -30.64
N VAL A 155 -9.86 29.07 -31.54
CA VAL A 155 -9.89 29.43 -32.97
C VAL A 155 -11.34 29.45 -33.41
#